data_AF-A0A9D7DXS4-F1
#
_entry.id   AF-A0A9D7DXS4-F1
#
_cell.length_a   1.000
_cell.length_b   1.000
_cell.length_c   1.000
_cell.angle_alpha   90.00
_cell.angle_beta   90.00
_cell.angle_gamma   90.00
#
_symmetry.space_group_name_H-M   'P 1'
#
loop_
_entity.id
_entity.type
_entity.pdbx_description
1 polymer ?
#
loop_
_entity_poly.entity_id
_entity_poly.type
_entity_poly.pdbx_seq_one_letter_code
_entity_poly.pdbx_strand_id
1 'polypeptide(L)'
;MHLIWLARPDLRSAFDLDTATGQREFADWFRVSAFREYGIDTVSRDGDGPSTEGARSFAGPLPRVGLGLHSSLIRLEASARSISRRLPSTLRKAGTRLWKRTLHNSLRIESRFSTRWSGDPTQISVQGSEALEGTVRGEPGVSLIGYARAELGMGEHVRMSAAALEGRSINWGVINYGERIPGRQKAQTDETRFISDNRYKCNLFHINADQMLLALLALGRSFFDKRYNVGYWAWELAHCPEEWDAPMALVDELWAPSRFIQGAFAERARVPVVHMPLCVSLPNFAVRRRTSLGLQANAFLFLFTFDFFSYVERKNPYGAIRAFKNAFPGRHEQVGLVIKAMNADESSEGWQRLLDLIDGDPRIVVINRTMDRLEVLQLFDACDCFVSLHRSEGFGRGPAEAMYLGKPVIVTNYSGNTDFTLSENSCLVDYRLIPVGKDHYVFSAGQQWADPDEDHASWHMKTLASDPRQAQEIGKKARAFIRSNFSPARIGTLYEERLRKLGLV
;
A
#
# COMPACT_ATOMS: atom_id res chain seq x y z
N MET A 1 16.24 12.47 -4.73
CA MET A 1 17.34 12.09 -3.82
C MET A 1 17.40 13.02 -2.62
N HIS A 2 17.93 14.25 -2.72
CA HIS A 2 18.09 15.14 -1.55
C HIS A 2 16.78 15.46 -0.81
N LEU A 3 15.65 15.64 -1.51
CA LEU A 3 14.35 15.83 -0.87
C LEU A 3 13.84 14.59 -0.10
N ILE A 4 14.14 13.38 -0.57
CA ILE A 4 13.84 12.13 0.18
C ILE A 4 14.69 12.08 1.45
N TRP A 5 15.96 12.44 1.34
CA TRP A 5 16.84 12.54 2.50
C TRP A 5 16.30 13.56 3.51
N LEU A 6 15.95 14.78 3.06
CA LEU A 6 15.39 15.83 3.93
C LEU A 6 14.11 15.38 4.65
N ALA A 7 13.23 14.65 3.95
CA ALA A 7 11.95 14.19 4.48
C ALA A 7 12.04 12.98 5.43
N ARG A 8 13.21 12.34 5.58
CA ARG A 8 13.37 11.08 6.31
C ARG A 8 14.45 11.19 7.39
N PRO A 9 14.09 11.42 8.67
CA PRO A 9 15.05 11.55 9.77
C PRO A 9 16.00 10.37 9.93
N ASP A 10 15.55 9.15 9.63
CA ASP A 10 16.37 7.93 9.63
C ASP A 10 17.45 7.98 8.54
N LEU A 11 17.13 8.49 7.33
CA LEU A 11 18.11 8.67 6.26
C LEU A 11 19.06 9.83 6.54
N ARG A 12 18.58 10.90 7.20
CA ARG A 12 19.45 11.98 7.70
C ARG A 12 20.43 11.51 8.75
N SER A 13 19.98 10.62 9.63
CA SER A 13 20.83 10.04 10.66
C SER A 13 21.79 9.01 10.08
N ALA A 14 21.38 8.28 9.03
CA ALA A 14 22.18 7.23 8.41
C ALA A 14 23.20 7.75 7.38
N PHE A 15 22.92 8.89 6.73
CA PHE A 15 23.74 9.41 5.66
C PHE A 15 24.01 10.91 5.84
N ASP A 16 25.26 11.30 6.03
CA ASP A 16 25.65 12.71 6.09
C ASP A 16 25.93 13.26 4.68
N LEU A 17 24.98 14.01 4.12
CA LEU A 17 25.10 14.58 2.77
C LEU A 17 26.05 15.79 2.68
N ASP A 18 26.56 16.32 3.80
CA ASP A 18 27.63 17.33 3.75
C ASP A 18 28.99 16.69 3.45
N THR A 19 29.09 15.36 3.53
CA THR A 19 30.29 14.60 3.20
C THR A 19 30.17 13.87 1.88
N ALA A 20 31.27 13.80 1.12
CA ALA A 20 31.32 13.04 -0.13
C ALA A 20 31.06 11.53 0.07
N THR A 21 31.32 11.00 1.27
CA THR A 21 31.05 9.60 1.61
C THR A 21 29.56 9.36 1.86
N GLY A 22 28.91 10.17 2.70
CA GLY A 22 27.47 10.03 2.94
C GLY A 22 26.65 10.35 1.69
N GLN A 23 27.11 11.25 0.81
CA GLN A 23 26.50 11.45 -0.53
C GLN A 23 26.55 10.19 -1.40
N ARG A 24 27.69 9.49 -1.44
CA ARG A 24 27.83 8.24 -2.21
C ARG A 24 27.00 7.10 -1.62
N GLU A 25 27.07 6.92 -0.30
CA GLU A 25 26.34 5.86 0.41
C GLU A 25 24.83 6.08 0.33
N PHE A 26 24.37 7.33 0.47
CA PHE A 26 22.97 7.66 0.22
C PHE A 26 22.59 7.41 -1.23
N ALA A 27 23.45 7.75 -2.20
CA ALA A 27 23.18 7.47 -3.60
C ALA A 27 23.08 5.97 -3.89
N ASP A 28 23.91 5.15 -3.27
CA ASP A 28 23.89 3.70 -3.42
C ASP A 28 22.69 3.07 -2.70
N TRP A 29 22.39 3.51 -1.47
CA TRP A 29 21.14 3.15 -0.81
C TRP A 29 19.93 3.53 -1.65
N PHE A 30 19.91 4.75 -2.22
CA PHE A 30 18.82 5.22 -3.07
C PHE A 30 18.67 4.34 -4.31
N ARG A 31 19.76 3.95 -4.97
CA ARG A 31 19.70 3.05 -6.14
C ARG A 31 19.17 1.65 -5.82
N VAL A 32 19.49 1.12 -4.64
CA VAL A 32 19.18 -0.27 -4.25
C VAL A 32 17.84 -0.41 -3.52
N SER A 33 17.47 0.62 -2.78
CA SER A 33 16.35 0.63 -1.85
C SER A 33 15.23 1.55 -2.32
N ALA A 34 15.50 2.66 -3.03
CA ALA A 34 14.43 3.55 -3.45
C ALA A 34 13.50 2.94 -4.50
N PHE A 35 13.98 1.97 -5.28
CA PHE A 35 13.09 1.17 -6.13
C PHE A 35 12.13 0.30 -5.30
N ARG A 36 12.63 -0.34 -4.25
CA ARG A 36 11.82 -1.22 -3.39
C ARG A 36 10.87 -0.44 -2.50
N GLU A 37 11.32 0.69 -1.96
CA GLU A 37 10.54 1.52 -1.05
C GLU A 37 9.59 2.49 -1.78
N TYR A 38 9.97 2.98 -2.96
CA TYR A 38 9.22 4.05 -3.65
C TYR A 38 8.99 3.80 -5.15
N GLY A 39 9.36 2.64 -5.70
CA GLY A 39 9.17 2.32 -7.12
C GLY A 39 10.04 3.14 -8.09
N ILE A 40 11.09 3.80 -7.60
CA ILE A 40 11.99 4.64 -8.42
C ILE A 40 13.11 3.79 -9.01
N ASP A 41 13.10 3.60 -10.33
CA ASP A 41 14.21 2.97 -11.04
C ASP A 41 15.30 4.01 -11.36
N THR A 42 16.49 3.82 -10.78
CA THR A 42 17.64 4.71 -11.01
C THR A 42 18.49 4.33 -12.22
N VAL A 43 18.16 3.24 -12.94
CA VAL A 43 18.94 2.76 -14.07
C VAL A 43 18.25 3.12 -15.39
N SER A 44 18.30 4.40 -15.77
CA SER A 44 18.18 4.78 -17.18
C SER A 44 18.78 6.15 -17.48
N ARG A 45 19.92 6.13 -18.14
CA ARG A 45 20.49 7.09 -19.10
C ARG A 45 21.73 6.37 -19.64
N ASP A 46 21.80 6.04 -20.92
CA ASP A 46 21.93 7.02 -21.99
C ASP A 46 21.03 6.75 -23.20
N GLY A 47 20.61 7.84 -23.84
CA GLY A 47 19.83 7.82 -25.07
C GLY A 47 20.72 7.74 -26.30
N ASP A 48 20.18 7.10 -27.33
CA ASP A 48 20.26 7.50 -28.74
C ASP A 48 19.03 6.88 -29.42
N GLY A 49 18.21 7.69 -30.10
CA GLY A 49 17.22 7.20 -31.08
C GLY A 49 17.76 7.40 -32.50
N PRO A 50 17.06 6.98 -33.57
CA PRO A 50 15.81 6.23 -33.66
C PRO A 50 15.89 4.99 -34.58
N SER A 51 15.01 4.01 -34.42
CA SER A 51 14.34 3.28 -35.53
C SER A 51 13.40 2.17 -35.01
N THR A 52 12.24 2.11 -35.64
CA THR A 52 11.27 1.01 -35.60
C THR A 52 11.85 -0.24 -36.24
N GLU A 53 11.76 -1.40 -35.57
CA GLU A 53 11.38 -2.71 -36.15
C GLU A 53 11.61 -3.85 -35.14
N GLY A 54 10.71 -4.84 -35.15
CA GLY A 54 11.05 -6.20 -34.71
C GLY A 54 10.61 -6.60 -33.31
N ALA A 55 9.33 -6.97 -33.18
CA ALA A 55 8.93 -7.95 -32.18
C ALA A 55 9.71 -9.26 -32.39
N ARG A 56 10.48 -9.72 -31.38
CA ARG A 56 10.75 -11.14 -31.15
C ARG A 56 10.86 -11.45 -29.66
N SER A 57 10.10 -12.47 -29.27
CA SER A 57 10.15 -13.15 -27.99
C SER A 57 11.52 -13.79 -27.74
N PHE A 58 11.95 -13.81 -26.48
CA PHE A 58 12.74 -14.92 -25.96
C PHE A 58 12.33 -15.20 -24.51
N ALA A 59 11.68 -16.34 -24.33
CA ALA A 59 11.49 -17.00 -23.05
C ALA A 59 12.78 -17.74 -22.66
N GLY A 60 13.13 -17.71 -21.37
CA GLY A 60 14.15 -18.56 -20.77
C GLY A 60 14.21 -18.33 -19.25
N PRO A 61 14.23 -19.38 -18.41
CA PRO A 61 14.20 -19.25 -16.96
C PRO A 61 15.60 -18.92 -16.42
N LEU A 62 15.69 -18.11 -15.36
CA LEU A 62 16.93 -17.93 -14.60
C LEU A 62 16.73 -18.33 -13.12
N PRO A 63 17.80 -18.85 -12.49
CA PRO A 63 17.72 -19.79 -11.38
C PRO A 63 17.54 -19.13 -10.02
N ARG A 64 16.90 -19.86 -9.10
CA ARG A 64 16.91 -19.56 -7.66
C ARG A 64 18.35 -19.67 -7.13
N VAL A 65 18.86 -18.60 -6.54
CA VAL A 65 20.00 -18.65 -5.61
C VAL A 65 19.62 -17.83 -4.38
N GLY A 66 19.53 -18.52 -3.24
CA GLY A 66 19.26 -17.92 -1.95
C GLY A 66 20.45 -17.16 -1.37
N LEU A 67 20.12 -16.25 -0.44
CA LEU A 67 20.90 -15.73 0.69
C LEU A 67 22.43 -15.92 0.65
N GLY A 68 23.16 -14.80 0.51
CA GLY A 68 24.59 -14.75 0.81
C GLY A 68 25.34 -13.60 0.16
N LEU A 69 25.04 -12.34 0.52
CA LEU A 69 25.79 -11.17 0.02
C LEU A 69 26.29 -10.24 1.15
N HIS A 70 26.95 -10.82 2.15
CA HIS A 70 27.93 -10.09 2.96
C HIS A 70 29.31 -10.77 3.01
N SER A 71 29.44 -12.02 2.53
CA SER A 71 30.69 -12.78 2.55
C SER A 71 31.43 -12.79 1.20
N SER A 72 30.81 -12.32 0.11
CA SER A 72 31.37 -12.38 -1.25
C SER A 72 32.24 -11.17 -1.62
N LEU A 73 31.92 -9.97 -1.11
CA LEU A 73 32.72 -8.75 -1.33
C LEU A 73 34.02 -8.74 -0.49
N ILE A 74 33.96 -9.24 0.75
CA ILE A 74 35.14 -9.39 1.62
C ILE A 74 36.11 -10.45 1.06
N ARG A 75 35.61 -11.52 0.42
CA ARG A 75 36.46 -12.51 -0.27
C ARG A 75 37.06 -11.98 -1.58
N LEU A 76 36.38 -11.09 -2.29
CA LEU A 76 36.92 -10.44 -3.51
C LEU A 76 38.01 -9.42 -3.18
N GLU A 77 37.89 -8.64 -2.10
CA GLU A 77 38.95 -7.75 -1.61
C GLU A 77 40.19 -8.52 -1.11
N ALA A 78 39.99 -9.61 -0.36
CA ALA A 78 41.09 -10.45 0.13
C ALA A 78 41.80 -11.18 -1.03
N SER A 79 41.05 -11.63 -2.04
CA SER A 79 41.59 -12.32 -3.23
C SER A 79 42.33 -11.36 -4.16
N ALA A 80 41.84 -10.13 -4.37
CA ALA A 80 42.53 -9.12 -5.20
C ALA A 80 43.83 -8.60 -4.57
N ARG A 81 43.85 -8.43 -3.24
CA ARG A 81 45.09 -8.10 -2.49
C ARG A 81 46.11 -9.25 -2.53
N SER A 82 45.65 -10.50 -2.51
CA SER A 82 46.50 -11.69 -2.66
C SER A 82 47.09 -11.82 -4.08
N ILE A 83 46.30 -11.56 -5.12
CA ILE A 83 46.72 -11.64 -6.53
C ILE A 83 47.74 -10.53 -6.89
N SER A 84 47.52 -9.30 -6.39
CA SER A 84 48.46 -8.18 -6.64
C SER A 84 49.83 -8.33 -5.97
N ARG A 85 49.94 -9.19 -4.94
CA ARG A 85 51.21 -9.54 -4.27
C ARG A 85 52.01 -10.63 -5.00
N ARG A 86 51.42 -11.32 -5.98
CA ARG A 86 52.06 -12.39 -6.78
C ARG A 86 52.54 -11.93 -8.16
N LEU A 87 52.33 -10.66 -8.51
CA LEU A 87 52.81 -10.08 -9.77
C LEU A 87 54.26 -9.56 -9.64
N PRO A 88 55.12 -9.75 -10.67
CA PRO A 88 56.47 -9.18 -10.70
C PRO A 88 56.45 -7.65 -10.49
N SER A 89 57.45 -7.12 -9.78
CA SER A 89 57.54 -5.71 -9.35
C SER A 89 57.43 -4.69 -10.50
N THR A 90 57.75 -5.12 -11.73
CA THR A 90 57.68 -4.34 -12.97
C THR A 90 56.25 -4.08 -13.46
N LEU A 91 55.31 -4.99 -13.20
CA LEU A 91 53.90 -4.85 -13.62
C LEU A 91 53.00 -4.24 -12.53
N ARG A 92 53.50 -4.16 -11.30
CA ARG A 92 52.79 -3.64 -10.14
C ARG A 92 52.49 -2.13 -10.27
N LYS A 93 53.29 -1.35 -11.00
CA LYS A 93 53.03 0.09 -11.25
C LYS A 93 52.07 0.34 -12.42
N ALA A 94 51.96 -0.57 -13.38
CA ALA A 94 51.05 -0.45 -14.52
C ALA A 94 49.61 -0.79 -14.13
N GLY A 95 49.42 -1.83 -13.31
CA GLY A 95 48.10 -2.22 -12.79
C GLY A 95 47.44 -1.16 -11.92
N THR A 96 48.19 -0.50 -11.03
CA THR A 96 47.64 0.58 -10.17
C THR A 96 47.36 1.87 -10.95
N ARG A 97 48.11 2.14 -12.04
CA ARG A 97 47.87 3.31 -12.90
C ARG A 97 46.65 3.12 -13.78
N LEU A 98 46.44 1.93 -14.35
CA LEU A 98 45.24 1.62 -15.13
C LEU A 98 43.99 1.76 -14.26
N TRP A 99 44.03 1.22 -13.02
CA TRP A 99 42.95 1.34 -12.02
C TRP A 99 42.70 2.77 -11.53
N LYS A 100 43.75 3.57 -11.27
CA LYS A 100 43.58 5.00 -10.94
C LYS A 100 42.97 5.78 -12.10
N ARG A 101 43.26 5.40 -13.35
CA ARG A 101 42.73 6.07 -14.56
C ARG A 101 41.25 5.73 -14.80
N THR A 102 40.82 4.50 -14.50
CA THR A 102 39.39 4.13 -14.48
C THR A 102 38.63 4.83 -13.34
N LEU A 103 39.23 5.01 -12.16
CA LEU A 103 38.63 5.80 -11.09
C LEU A 103 38.57 7.30 -11.40
N HIS A 104 39.58 7.85 -12.09
CA HIS A 104 39.68 9.30 -12.37
C HIS A 104 38.78 9.75 -13.53
N ASN A 105 38.45 8.87 -14.48
CA ASN A 105 37.44 9.18 -15.51
C ASN A 105 36.00 9.17 -14.98
N SER A 106 35.74 8.45 -13.88
CA SER A 106 34.44 8.51 -13.18
C SER A 106 34.28 9.75 -12.28
N LEU A 107 35.37 10.50 -12.03
CA LEU A 107 35.40 11.69 -11.15
C LEU A 107 35.47 13.02 -11.93
N ARG A 108 35.18 13.03 -13.24
CA ARG A 108 35.24 14.25 -14.06
C ARG A 108 33.86 14.87 -14.38
N ILE A 109 32.90 14.67 -13.48
CA ILE A 109 31.62 15.41 -13.44
C ILE A 109 31.58 16.20 -12.12
N GLU A 110 32.59 17.03 -11.88
CA GLU A 110 32.73 17.78 -10.62
C GLU A 110 32.83 19.31 -10.81
N SER A 111 32.53 19.86 -11.99
CA SER A 111 32.67 21.31 -12.22
C SER A 111 31.49 22.02 -12.91
N ARG A 112 30.27 21.46 -12.88
CA ARG A 112 29.07 22.16 -13.39
C ARG A 112 27.89 22.28 -12.43
N PHE A 113 28.04 21.89 -11.16
CA PHE A 113 26.99 22.06 -10.14
C PHE A 113 27.48 22.86 -8.93
N SER A 114 28.22 23.94 -9.17
CA SER A 114 28.52 24.98 -8.17
C SER A 114 27.82 26.29 -8.51
N THR A 115 26.52 26.26 -8.80
CA THR A 115 25.68 27.45 -8.60
C THR A 115 25.14 27.40 -7.18
N ARG A 116 25.74 28.24 -6.33
CA ARG A 116 25.29 28.60 -4.98
C ARG A 116 23.76 28.64 -4.91
N TRP A 117 23.17 27.70 -4.18
CA TRP A 117 21.78 27.81 -3.76
C TRP A 117 21.76 28.78 -2.58
N SER A 118 21.19 29.98 -2.78
CA SER A 118 21.14 31.07 -1.80
C SER A 118 19.71 31.35 -1.32
N GLY A 119 18.85 30.33 -1.31
CA GLY A 119 17.50 30.42 -0.77
C GLY A 119 17.40 29.69 0.56
N ASP A 120 17.01 30.40 1.61
CA ASP A 120 16.68 29.81 2.91
C ASP A 120 15.32 29.06 2.80
N PRO A 121 15.28 27.72 2.97
CA PRO A 121 14.06 26.93 2.83
C PRO A 121 13.00 27.23 3.90
N THR A 122 13.30 28.06 4.91
CA THR A 122 12.35 28.46 5.95
C THR A 122 11.46 29.66 5.56
N GLN A 123 11.65 30.27 4.38
CA GLN A 123 10.85 31.42 3.90
C GLN A 123 9.72 31.08 2.92
N ILE A 124 9.12 29.89 3.01
CA ILE A 124 7.84 29.64 2.32
C ILE A 124 6.72 30.22 3.19
N SER A 125 6.36 31.48 2.96
CA SER A 125 5.23 32.13 3.63
C SER A 125 3.92 31.50 3.15
N VAL A 126 3.20 30.84 4.06
CA VAL A 126 1.83 30.39 3.85
C VAL A 126 0.91 31.60 3.94
N GLN A 127 0.43 32.11 2.80
CA GLN A 127 -0.70 33.02 2.80
C GLN A 127 -1.98 32.19 2.88
N GLY A 128 -2.75 32.43 3.94
CA GLY A 128 -4.04 31.80 4.18
C GLY A 128 -5.10 32.25 3.18
N SER A 129 -5.95 31.29 2.85
CA SER A 129 -7.36 31.40 2.44
C SER A 129 -7.92 32.82 2.26
N GLU A 130 -7.88 33.33 1.02
CA GLU A 130 -8.83 34.33 0.53
C GLU A 130 -9.40 33.87 -0.82
N ALA A 131 -10.74 33.90 -0.90
CA ALA A 131 -11.66 33.76 -2.04
C ALA A 131 -11.19 33.00 -3.31
N LEU A 132 -11.75 31.80 -3.51
CA LEU A 132 -11.59 30.88 -4.66
C LEU A 132 -12.09 31.39 -6.03
N GLU A 133 -12.59 32.63 -6.14
CA GLU A 133 -13.14 33.15 -7.40
C GLU A 133 -12.03 33.72 -8.29
N GLY A 134 -11.26 32.84 -8.95
CA GLY A 134 -10.44 33.24 -10.11
C GLY A 134 -9.22 32.38 -10.49
N THR A 135 -8.83 31.35 -9.73
CA THR A 135 -7.46 30.77 -9.85
C THR A 135 -7.37 29.33 -10.36
N VAL A 136 -8.44 28.52 -10.29
CA VAL A 136 -8.43 27.12 -10.76
C VAL A 136 -8.73 27.05 -12.27
N ARG A 137 -7.87 26.39 -13.04
CA ARG A 137 -8.00 26.18 -14.49
C ARG A 137 -8.34 24.72 -14.82
N GLY A 138 -8.96 24.52 -15.98
CA GLY A 138 -9.31 23.20 -16.50
C GLY A 138 -10.82 23.04 -16.73
N GLU A 139 -11.18 21.92 -17.36
CA GLU A 139 -12.56 21.50 -17.55
C GLU A 139 -13.16 21.02 -16.20
N PRO A 140 -14.45 21.26 -15.93
CA PRO A 140 -15.11 20.68 -14.76
C PRO A 140 -14.98 19.15 -14.75
N GLY A 141 -14.44 18.60 -13.67
CA GLY A 141 -14.15 17.18 -13.55
C GLY A 141 -12.97 16.85 -12.62
N VAL A 142 -12.59 15.57 -12.59
CA VAL A 142 -11.57 15.02 -11.69
C VAL A 142 -10.53 14.18 -12.45
N SER A 143 -9.27 14.54 -12.32
CA SER A 143 -8.13 13.67 -12.65
C SER A 143 -7.84 12.75 -11.46
N LEU A 144 -7.88 11.43 -11.65
CA LEU A 144 -7.45 10.44 -10.67
C LEU A 144 -5.98 10.09 -10.89
N ILE A 145 -5.11 10.40 -9.93
CA ILE A 145 -3.67 10.14 -10.01
C ILE A 145 -3.34 8.95 -9.11
N GLY A 146 -2.88 7.84 -9.68
CA GLY A 146 -2.50 6.66 -8.90
C GLY A 146 -2.25 5.41 -9.73
N TYR A 147 -2.21 4.26 -9.07
CA TYR A 147 -1.78 2.97 -9.62
C TYR A 147 -2.92 2.19 -10.26
N ALA A 148 -3.65 2.80 -11.20
CA ALA A 148 -4.92 2.27 -11.72
C ALA A 148 -4.82 0.87 -12.33
N ARG A 149 -3.68 0.50 -12.93
CA ARG A 149 -3.45 -0.84 -13.49
C ARG A 149 -2.96 -1.88 -12.47
N ALA A 150 -2.52 -1.44 -11.29
CA ALA A 150 -1.90 -2.32 -10.31
C ALA A 150 -2.93 -3.07 -9.45
N GLU A 151 -2.70 -4.36 -9.25
CA GLU A 151 -3.47 -5.23 -8.34
C GLU A 151 -2.98 -5.10 -6.89
N LEU A 152 -3.01 -3.88 -6.36
CA LEU A 152 -2.65 -3.53 -4.98
C LEU A 152 -3.72 -2.64 -4.32
N GLY A 153 -3.62 -2.41 -3.00
CA GLY A 153 -4.58 -1.62 -2.22
C GLY A 153 -4.91 -0.26 -2.83
N MET A 154 -3.91 0.60 -2.97
CA MET A 154 -4.06 1.94 -3.56
C MET A 154 -4.52 1.94 -5.03
N GLY A 155 -4.18 0.93 -5.82
CA GLY A 155 -4.71 0.78 -7.18
C GLY A 155 -6.21 0.52 -7.20
N GLU A 156 -6.72 -0.24 -6.23
CA GLU A 156 -8.17 -0.41 -6.07
C GLU A 156 -8.84 0.86 -5.56
N HIS A 157 -8.19 1.67 -4.72
CA HIS A 157 -8.76 2.95 -4.29
C HIS A 157 -9.06 3.85 -5.49
N VAL A 158 -8.17 3.89 -6.49
CA VAL A 158 -8.42 4.58 -7.77
C VAL A 158 -9.68 4.04 -8.45
N ARG A 159 -9.81 2.71 -8.56
CA ARG A 159 -10.96 2.07 -9.22
C ARG A 159 -12.27 2.27 -8.44
N MET A 160 -12.23 2.28 -7.10
CA MET A 160 -13.38 2.59 -6.25
C MET A 160 -13.81 4.06 -6.41
N SER A 161 -12.88 5.01 -6.42
CA SER A 161 -13.21 6.41 -6.72
C SER A 161 -13.76 6.59 -8.13
N ALA A 162 -13.21 5.90 -9.12
CA ALA A 162 -13.74 5.92 -10.49
C ALA A 162 -15.19 5.43 -10.53
N ALA A 163 -15.50 4.30 -9.89
CA ALA A 163 -16.86 3.79 -9.79
C ALA A 163 -17.82 4.79 -9.10
N ALA A 164 -17.37 5.46 -8.04
CA ALA A 164 -18.16 6.49 -7.36
C ALA A 164 -18.45 7.69 -8.28
N LEU A 165 -17.46 8.17 -9.04
CA LEU A 165 -17.63 9.28 -9.99
C LEU A 165 -18.54 8.89 -11.16
N GLU A 166 -18.42 7.67 -11.69
CA GLU A 166 -19.34 7.12 -12.70
C GLU A 166 -20.78 7.06 -12.21
N GLY A 167 -21.00 6.71 -10.94
CA GLY A 167 -22.32 6.66 -10.31
C GLY A 167 -23.08 7.98 -10.30
N ARG A 168 -22.42 9.12 -10.60
CA ARG A 168 -23.01 10.47 -10.68
C ARG A 168 -22.73 11.20 -11.99
N SER A 169 -22.23 10.49 -13.01
CA SER A 169 -21.89 11.08 -14.32
C SER A 169 -20.95 12.30 -14.23
N ILE A 170 -20.08 12.33 -13.22
CA ILE A 170 -19.04 13.36 -13.11
C ILE A 170 -17.98 13.09 -14.18
N ASN A 171 -17.48 14.11 -14.86
CA ASN A 171 -16.36 13.94 -15.79
C ASN A 171 -15.10 13.54 -15.03
N TRP A 172 -14.43 12.50 -15.48
CA TRP A 172 -13.19 12.03 -14.87
C TRP A 172 -12.25 11.38 -15.88
N GLY A 173 -10.99 11.28 -15.50
CA GLY A 173 -9.96 10.56 -16.24
C GLY A 173 -8.83 10.12 -15.31
N VAL A 174 -8.04 9.15 -15.76
CA VAL A 174 -6.96 8.53 -14.97
C VAL A 174 -5.60 8.93 -15.53
N ILE A 175 -4.72 9.35 -14.65
CA ILE A 175 -3.29 9.53 -14.91
C ILE A 175 -2.59 8.43 -14.13
N ASN A 176 -2.17 7.39 -14.84
CA ASN A 176 -1.53 6.22 -14.23
C ASN A 176 -0.12 6.59 -13.77
N TYR A 177 0.03 6.82 -12.47
CA TYR A 177 1.30 7.13 -11.87
C TYR A 177 2.08 5.83 -11.63
N GLY A 178 3.38 5.79 -11.96
CA GLY A 178 4.25 4.68 -11.58
C GLY A 178 4.03 3.36 -12.32
N GLU A 179 4.08 3.35 -13.66
CA GLU A 179 4.05 2.13 -14.51
C GLU A 179 5.11 1.06 -14.16
N ARG A 180 6.02 1.35 -13.23
CA ARG A 180 7.16 0.52 -12.83
C ARG A 180 7.07 -0.03 -11.40
N ILE A 181 5.95 0.15 -10.71
CA ILE A 181 5.80 -0.36 -9.35
C ILE A 181 5.68 -1.88 -9.33
N PRO A 182 6.36 -2.57 -8.40
CA PRO A 182 6.25 -4.02 -8.24
C PRO A 182 4.79 -4.46 -8.04
N GLY A 183 4.37 -5.46 -8.82
CA GLY A 183 3.01 -6.01 -8.75
C GLY A 183 2.45 -6.34 -10.14
N ARG A 184 1.36 -7.11 -10.17
CA ARG A 184 0.69 -7.44 -11.42
C ARG A 184 -0.09 -6.22 -11.91
N GLN A 185 0.21 -5.79 -13.13
CA GLN A 185 -0.35 -4.58 -13.77
C GLN A 185 -1.51 -4.93 -14.73
N LYS A 186 -2.38 -5.87 -14.33
CA LYS A 186 -3.43 -6.44 -15.19
C LYS A 186 -4.84 -6.22 -14.65
N ALA A 187 -5.01 -5.28 -13.72
CA ALA A 187 -6.34 -4.96 -13.22
C ALA A 187 -7.21 -4.42 -14.37
N GLN A 188 -8.42 -4.96 -14.51
CA GLN A 188 -9.36 -4.48 -15.52
C GLN A 188 -9.77 -3.05 -15.19
N THR A 189 -9.40 -2.12 -16.08
CA THR A 189 -9.75 -0.70 -16.02
C THR A 189 -10.15 -0.28 -17.43
N ASP A 190 -11.10 0.64 -17.55
CA ASP A 190 -11.49 1.19 -18.85
C ASP A 190 -10.34 2.00 -19.46
N GLU A 191 -9.68 1.44 -20.47
CA GLU A 191 -8.53 2.07 -21.14
C GLU A 191 -8.90 3.41 -21.82
N THR A 192 -10.18 3.64 -22.14
CA THR A 192 -10.64 4.91 -22.73
C THR A 192 -10.60 6.08 -21.74
N ARG A 193 -10.47 5.78 -20.45
CA ARG A 193 -10.46 6.78 -19.37
C ARG A 193 -9.06 7.28 -19.03
N PHE A 194 -8.01 6.66 -19.57
CA PHE A 194 -6.64 7.12 -19.34
C PHE A 194 -6.38 8.39 -20.15
N ILE A 195 -5.91 9.43 -19.47
CA ILE A 195 -5.61 10.74 -20.05
C ILE A 195 -4.14 11.10 -19.79
N SER A 196 -3.56 11.90 -20.68
CA SER A 196 -2.18 12.36 -20.57
C SER A 196 -2.04 13.86 -20.28
N ASP A 197 -3.11 14.63 -20.38
CA ASP A 197 -3.06 16.10 -20.49
C ASP A 197 -3.59 16.87 -19.26
N ASN A 198 -3.80 16.20 -18.13
CA ASN A 198 -4.32 16.76 -16.87
C ASN A 198 -5.34 17.90 -17.05
N ARG A 199 -6.37 17.64 -17.85
CA ARG A 199 -7.32 18.66 -18.34
C ARG A 199 -8.33 19.15 -17.30
N TYR A 200 -8.58 18.38 -16.25
CA TYR A 200 -9.64 18.67 -15.28
C TYR A 200 -9.20 19.64 -14.18
N LYS A 201 -10.17 20.33 -13.57
CA LYS A 201 -9.94 21.29 -12.48
C LYS A 201 -9.39 20.66 -11.20
N CYS A 202 -9.80 19.44 -10.88
CA CYS A 202 -9.46 18.76 -9.63
C CYS A 202 -8.48 17.61 -9.87
N ASN A 203 -7.38 17.58 -9.13
CA ASN A 203 -6.48 16.44 -9.02
C ASN A 203 -6.82 15.67 -7.74
N LEU A 204 -7.11 14.37 -7.84
CA LEU A 204 -7.33 13.50 -6.68
C LEU A 204 -6.20 12.46 -6.61
N PHE A 205 -5.31 12.61 -5.64
CA PHE A 205 -4.10 11.82 -5.49
C PHE A 205 -4.35 10.58 -4.63
N HIS A 206 -4.42 9.42 -5.27
CA HIS A 206 -4.41 8.08 -4.66
C HIS A 206 -3.00 7.50 -4.51
N ILE A 207 -2.01 8.38 -4.39
CA ILE A 207 -0.67 8.06 -3.92
C ILE A 207 -0.54 8.65 -2.52
N ASN A 208 0.07 7.93 -1.60
CA ASN A 208 0.16 8.38 -0.20
C ASN A 208 1.10 9.57 -0.05
N ALA A 209 1.05 10.23 1.12
CA ALA A 209 1.83 11.43 1.41
C ALA A 209 3.33 11.27 1.14
N ASP A 210 3.91 10.11 1.44
CA ASP A 210 5.31 9.77 1.21
C ASP A 210 5.72 9.82 -0.28
N GLN A 211 4.75 9.72 -1.20
CA GLN A 211 4.95 9.77 -2.64
C GLN A 211 4.77 11.17 -3.24
N MET A 212 4.17 12.12 -2.50
CA MET A 212 3.76 13.41 -3.07
C MET A 212 4.93 14.26 -3.54
N LEU A 213 6.03 14.30 -2.78
CA LEU A 213 7.24 15.02 -3.19
C LEU A 213 7.87 14.40 -4.45
N LEU A 214 7.73 13.09 -4.64
CA LEU A 214 8.21 12.41 -5.85
C LEU A 214 7.32 12.68 -7.04
N ALA A 215 6.01 12.70 -6.83
CA ALA A 215 5.06 13.10 -7.86
C ALA A 215 5.31 14.54 -8.31
N LEU A 216 5.62 15.46 -7.40
CA LEU A 216 6.01 16.82 -7.76
C LEU A 216 7.25 16.85 -8.67
N LEU A 217 8.28 16.06 -8.36
CA LEU A 217 9.49 15.98 -9.18
C LEU A 217 9.24 15.33 -10.55
N ALA A 218 8.41 14.29 -10.59
CA ALA A 218 8.15 13.52 -11.80
C ALA A 218 7.17 14.22 -12.75
N LEU A 219 6.10 14.82 -12.22
CA LEU A 219 5.04 15.46 -12.98
C LEU A 219 5.31 16.96 -13.21
N GLY A 220 6.18 17.56 -12.39
CA GLY A 220 6.54 18.97 -12.46
C GLY A 220 5.52 19.89 -11.78
N ARG A 221 5.97 21.08 -11.38
CA ARG A 221 5.16 22.06 -10.64
C ARG A 221 3.90 22.51 -11.40
N SER A 222 4.00 22.63 -12.72
CA SER A 222 2.87 23.02 -13.58
C SER A 222 1.69 22.04 -13.54
N PHE A 223 1.91 20.80 -13.09
CA PHE A 223 0.85 19.82 -12.91
C PHE A 223 -0.07 20.16 -11.72
N PHE A 224 0.49 20.79 -10.69
CA PHE A 224 -0.20 21.16 -9.45
C PHE A 224 -0.72 22.60 -9.50
N ASP A 225 0.04 23.51 -10.13
CA ASP A 225 -0.33 24.92 -10.21
C ASP A 225 -1.69 25.12 -10.90
N LYS A 226 -2.53 25.99 -10.31
CA LYS A 226 -3.87 26.33 -10.85
C LYS A 226 -4.78 25.10 -11.02
N ARG A 227 -4.61 24.09 -10.17
CA ARG A 227 -5.53 22.98 -9.97
C ARG A 227 -5.94 22.95 -8.51
N TYR A 228 -7.08 22.33 -8.22
CA TYR A 228 -7.46 21.99 -6.86
C TYR A 228 -6.91 20.60 -6.55
N ASN A 229 -5.93 20.51 -5.66
CA ASN A 229 -5.18 19.29 -5.37
C ASN A 229 -5.71 18.64 -4.09
N VAL A 230 -6.24 17.43 -4.20
CA VAL A 230 -6.81 16.68 -3.09
C VAL A 230 -5.94 15.46 -2.80
N GLY A 231 -5.40 15.36 -1.59
CA GLY A 231 -4.73 14.14 -1.12
C GLY A 231 -5.76 13.13 -0.64
N TYR A 232 -5.74 11.91 -1.18
CA TYR A 232 -6.62 10.81 -0.76
C TYR A 232 -5.79 9.64 -0.23
N TRP A 233 -5.23 9.86 0.96
CA TRP A 233 -4.18 9.03 1.52
C TRP A 233 -4.72 7.95 2.45
N ALA A 234 -4.11 6.77 2.38
CA ALA A 234 -4.33 5.72 3.35
C ALA A 234 -3.37 5.89 4.53
N TRP A 235 -3.90 5.74 5.74
CA TRP A 235 -3.12 5.74 6.97
C TRP A 235 -3.70 4.75 7.97
N GLU A 236 -2.83 4.22 8.83
CA GLU A 236 -3.14 3.04 9.64
C GLU A 236 -2.92 3.27 11.13
N LEU A 237 -2.41 4.42 11.57
CA LEU A 237 -2.22 4.72 12.98
C LEU A 237 -3.01 5.96 13.40
N ALA A 238 -3.21 6.13 14.70
CA ALA A 238 -4.09 7.17 15.25
C ALA A 238 -3.56 8.59 15.07
N HIS A 239 -2.25 8.76 14.87
CA HIS A 239 -1.64 10.08 14.68
C HIS A 239 -0.93 10.17 13.34
N CYS A 240 -1.13 11.30 12.66
CA CYS A 240 -0.39 11.65 11.45
C CYS A 240 1.12 11.83 11.76
N PRO A 241 2.03 11.23 10.98
CA PRO A 241 3.47 11.48 11.09
C PRO A 241 3.83 12.95 10.87
N GLU A 242 4.90 13.40 11.50
CA GLU A 242 5.39 14.77 11.34
C GLU A 242 5.98 15.03 9.96
N GLU A 243 6.56 13.98 9.38
CA GLU A 243 7.17 13.94 8.06
C GLU A 243 6.17 14.28 6.94
N TRP A 244 4.87 14.21 7.22
CA TRP A 244 3.81 14.46 6.25
C TRP A 244 3.40 15.94 6.14
N ASP A 245 4.01 16.84 6.91
CA ASP A 245 3.81 18.29 6.78
C ASP A 245 4.15 18.82 5.38
N ALA A 246 5.29 18.41 4.84
CA ALA A 246 5.73 18.87 3.52
C ALA A 246 4.80 18.36 2.39
N PRO A 247 4.43 17.06 2.34
CA PRO A 247 3.35 16.58 1.47
C PRO A 247 2.02 17.32 1.63
N MET A 248 1.60 17.62 2.87
CA MET A 248 0.34 18.35 3.13
C MET A 248 0.35 19.77 2.56
N ALA A 249 1.52 20.41 2.47
CA ALA A 249 1.65 21.72 1.83
C ALA A 249 1.46 21.70 0.30
N LEU A 250 1.37 20.51 -0.34
CA LEU A 250 1.15 20.35 -1.78
C LEU A 250 -0.31 20.16 -2.17
N VAL A 251 -1.22 20.10 -1.20
CA VAL A 251 -2.65 19.86 -1.41
C VAL A 251 -3.47 20.98 -0.82
N ASP A 252 -4.65 21.21 -1.38
CA ASP A 252 -5.64 22.16 -0.91
C ASP A 252 -6.63 21.52 0.09
N GLU A 253 -6.77 20.19 0.04
CA GLU A 253 -7.69 19.40 0.87
C GLU A 253 -7.23 17.95 1.01
N LEU A 254 -7.62 17.31 2.11
CA LEU A 254 -7.48 15.87 2.32
C LEU A 254 -8.84 15.18 2.33
N TRP A 255 -8.96 14.11 1.56
CA TRP A 255 -10.08 13.18 1.60
C TRP A 255 -9.68 11.94 2.40
N ALA A 256 -10.38 11.70 3.49
CA ALA A 256 -10.13 10.59 4.40
C ALA A 256 -11.11 9.44 4.14
N PRO A 257 -10.64 8.22 3.80
CA PRO A 257 -11.52 7.09 3.48
C PRO A 257 -12.27 6.53 4.69
N SER A 258 -11.88 6.92 5.90
CA SER A 258 -12.56 6.60 7.13
C SER A 258 -12.49 7.75 8.13
N ARG A 259 -13.35 7.71 9.14
CA ARG A 259 -13.31 8.64 10.27
C ARG A 259 -12.05 8.47 11.11
N PHE A 260 -11.50 7.27 11.18
CA PHE A 260 -10.22 7.02 11.85
C PHE A 260 -9.10 7.82 11.18
N ILE A 261 -8.99 7.73 9.85
CA ILE A 261 -8.02 8.53 9.08
C ILE A 261 -8.33 10.02 9.20
N GLN A 262 -9.62 10.41 9.15
CA GLN A 262 -10.01 11.81 9.32
C GLN A 262 -9.50 12.36 10.66
N GLY A 263 -9.69 11.63 11.76
CA GLY A 263 -9.19 11.99 13.08
C GLY A 263 -7.66 12.09 13.10
N ALA A 264 -6.97 11.10 12.54
CA ALA A 264 -5.50 11.07 12.53
C ALA A 264 -4.87 12.28 11.84
N PHE A 265 -5.47 12.76 10.75
CA PHE A 265 -4.98 13.94 10.03
C PHE A 265 -5.51 15.25 10.61
N ALA A 266 -6.72 15.30 11.17
CA ALA A 266 -7.34 16.53 11.67
C ALA A 266 -6.53 17.21 12.79
N GLU A 267 -5.75 16.44 13.55
CA GLU A 267 -4.89 16.97 14.61
C GLU A 267 -3.71 17.80 14.09
N ARG A 268 -3.29 17.58 12.83
CA ARG A 268 -2.06 18.16 12.27
C ARG A 268 -2.27 18.96 10.99
N ALA A 269 -3.25 18.58 10.18
CA ALA A 269 -3.47 19.17 8.88
C ALA A 269 -3.83 20.65 8.97
N ARG A 270 -3.19 21.45 8.10
CA ARG A 270 -3.49 22.89 7.94
C ARG A 270 -4.53 23.15 6.85
N VAL A 271 -5.00 22.08 6.21
CA VAL A 271 -6.01 22.08 5.15
C VAL A 271 -7.24 21.31 5.62
N PRO A 272 -8.42 21.50 5.02
CA PRO A 272 -9.61 20.74 5.38
C PRO A 272 -9.38 19.23 5.26
N VAL A 273 -9.77 18.47 6.28
CA VAL A 273 -9.79 17.00 6.27
C VAL A 273 -11.23 16.53 6.25
N VAL A 274 -11.68 16.08 5.09
CA VAL A 274 -13.08 15.72 4.85
C VAL A 274 -13.22 14.20 4.82
N HIS A 275 -14.12 13.66 5.65
CA HIS A 275 -14.48 12.26 5.57
C HIS A 275 -15.19 11.99 4.24
N MET A 276 -14.51 11.23 3.39
CA MET A 276 -14.93 10.89 2.05
C MET A 276 -14.62 9.41 1.85
N PRO A 277 -15.54 8.49 2.22
CA PRO A 277 -15.26 7.06 2.22
C PRO A 277 -15.15 6.49 0.80
N LEU A 278 -14.51 5.32 0.66
CA LEU A 278 -14.46 4.60 -0.62
C LEU A 278 -15.77 3.81 -0.85
N CYS A 279 -16.22 3.71 -2.10
CA CYS A 279 -17.36 2.87 -2.43
C CYS A 279 -16.98 1.40 -2.52
N VAL A 280 -17.89 0.51 -2.13
CA VAL A 280 -17.75 -0.93 -2.25
C VAL A 280 -18.61 -1.41 -3.41
N SER A 281 -17.95 -1.94 -4.43
CA SER A 281 -18.58 -2.60 -5.58
C SER A 281 -17.74 -3.80 -5.99
N LEU A 282 -18.40 -4.90 -6.33
CA LEU A 282 -17.74 -6.09 -6.82
C LEU A 282 -18.13 -6.33 -8.28
N PRO A 283 -17.18 -6.73 -9.15
CA PRO A 283 -17.52 -7.20 -10.48
C PRO A 283 -18.36 -8.48 -10.38
N ASN A 284 -19.08 -8.81 -11.46
CA ASN A 284 -19.72 -10.11 -11.56
C ASN A 284 -18.66 -11.21 -11.66
N PHE A 285 -18.86 -12.32 -10.92
CA PHE A 285 -18.00 -13.48 -10.97
C PHE A 285 -18.83 -14.76 -10.87
N ALA A 286 -18.32 -15.84 -11.47
CA ALA A 286 -18.95 -17.16 -11.36
C ALA A 286 -18.63 -17.78 -9.99
N VAL A 287 -19.64 -18.34 -9.33
CA VAL A 287 -19.48 -19.12 -8.09
C VAL A 287 -18.65 -20.37 -8.37
N ARG A 288 -17.73 -20.70 -7.47
CA ARG A 288 -16.92 -21.93 -7.55
C ARG A 288 -17.21 -22.87 -6.39
N ARG A 289 -17.14 -24.18 -6.68
CA ARG A 289 -17.22 -25.21 -5.64
C ARG A 289 -15.99 -25.14 -4.73
N ARG A 290 -16.20 -25.27 -3.42
CA ARG A 290 -15.14 -25.34 -2.39
C ARG A 290 -14.02 -26.32 -2.74
N THR A 291 -14.38 -27.51 -3.18
CA THR A 291 -13.41 -28.56 -3.56
C THR A 291 -12.49 -28.15 -4.70
N SER A 292 -12.96 -27.30 -5.63
CA SER A 292 -12.13 -26.78 -6.72
C SER A 292 -11.08 -25.75 -6.26
N LEU A 293 -11.21 -25.26 -5.03
CA LEU A 293 -10.26 -24.37 -4.36
C LEU A 293 -9.42 -25.13 -3.31
N GLY A 294 -9.54 -26.46 -3.23
CA GLY A 294 -8.86 -27.27 -2.22
C GLY A 294 -9.47 -27.16 -0.82
N LEU A 295 -10.73 -26.72 -0.71
CA LEU A 295 -11.41 -26.50 0.56
C LEU A 295 -12.40 -27.63 0.89
N GLN A 296 -12.61 -27.86 2.18
CA GLN A 296 -13.55 -28.87 2.69
C GLN A 296 -15.00 -28.49 2.36
N ALA A 297 -15.77 -29.43 1.79
CA ALA A 297 -17.11 -29.15 1.28
C ALA A 297 -18.14 -28.86 2.39
N ASN A 298 -18.10 -29.64 3.48
CA ASN A 298 -19.13 -29.66 4.52
C ASN A 298 -18.71 -28.96 5.82
N ALA A 299 -17.57 -28.27 5.82
CA ALA A 299 -17.07 -27.54 6.98
C ALA A 299 -17.58 -26.10 7.01
N PHE A 300 -17.74 -25.51 8.20
CA PHE A 300 -17.91 -24.07 8.35
C PHE A 300 -16.54 -23.38 8.21
N LEU A 301 -16.36 -22.58 7.16
CA LEU A 301 -15.06 -22.02 6.78
C LEU A 301 -14.93 -20.55 7.18
N PHE A 302 -13.95 -20.26 8.04
CA PHE A 302 -13.46 -18.92 8.32
C PHE A 302 -12.39 -18.54 7.30
N LEU A 303 -12.40 -17.30 6.82
CA LEU A 303 -11.42 -16.76 5.89
C LEU A 303 -10.71 -15.55 6.50
N PHE A 304 -9.39 -15.55 6.44
CA PHE A 304 -8.59 -14.35 6.60
C PHE A 304 -7.68 -14.14 5.40
N THR A 305 -7.63 -12.92 4.87
CA THR A 305 -6.77 -12.55 3.75
C THR A 305 -5.87 -11.39 4.13
N PHE A 306 -4.57 -11.49 3.87
CA PHE A 306 -3.61 -10.42 4.13
C PHE A 306 -2.40 -10.47 3.19
N ASP A 307 -1.60 -9.41 3.21
CA ASP A 307 -0.38 -9.26 2.43
C ASP A 307 0.81 -9.06 3.38
N PHE A 308 1.89 -9.82 3.16
CA PHE A 308 3.13 -9.69 3.95
C PHE A 308 3.80 -8.33 3.78
N PHE A 309 3.59 -7.65 2.64
CA PHE A 309 4.08 -6.29 2.42
C PHE A 309 3.24 -5.22 3.15
N SER A 310 2.14 -5.60 3.83
CA SER A 310 1.26 -4.69 4.56
C SER A 310 1.44 -4.71 6.09
N TYR A 311 2.64 -5.06 6.56
CA TYR A 311 3.04 -5.27 7.97
C TYR A 311 2.26 -6.41 8.65
N VAL A 312 2.90 -7.58 8.79
CA VAL A 312 2.27 -8.78 9.37
C VAL A 312 1.76 -8.54 10.79
N GLU A 313 2.51 -7.82 11.62
CA GLU A 313 2.09 -7.49 12.98
C GLU A 313 0.84 -6.60 13.01
N ARG A 314 0.64 -5.73 12.02
CA ARG A 314 -0.58 -4.94 11.90
C ARG A 314 -1.79 -5.80 11.56
N LYS A 315 -1.62 -6.72 10.61
CA LYS A 315 -2.69 -7.60 10.14
C LYS A 315 -3.00 -8.74 11.12
N ASN A 316 -2.02 -9.14 11.91
CA ASN A 316 -2.09 -10.14 12.98
C ASN A 316 -2.77 -11.47 12.57
N PRO A 317 -2.24 -12.17 11.54
CA PRO A 317 -2.70 -13.53 11.20
C PRO A 317 -2.55 -14.51 12.36
N TYR A 318 -1.59 -14.26 13.25
CA TYR A 318 -1.30 -15.10 14.40
C TYR A 318 -2.47 -15.15 15.39
N GLY A 319 -3.11 -14.00 15.65
CA GLY A 319 -4.30 -13.95 16.50
C GLY A 319 -5.46 -14.75 15.90
N ALA A 320 -5.67 -14.68 14.59
CA ALA A 320 -6.72 -15.46 13.93
C ALA A 320 -6.51 -16.98 14.08
N ILE A 321 -5.26 -17.46 13.98
CA ILE A 321 -4.91 -18.87 14.19
C ILE A 321 -5.15 -19.28 15.65
N ARG A 322 -4.68 -18.48 16.61
CA ARG A 322 -4.87 -18.76 18.05
C ARG A 322 -6.35 -18.78 18.43
N ALA A 323 -7.11 -17.77 18.02
CA ALA A 323 -8.55 -17.70 18.25
C ALA A 323 -9.28 -18.92 17.67
N PHE A 324 -8.92 -19.38 16.47
CA PHE A 324 -9.50 -20.57 15.86
C PHE A 324 -9.16 -21.85 16.64
N LYS A 325 -7.90 -22.03 17.06
CA LYS A 325 -7.48 -23.20 17.86
C LYS A 325 -8.14 -23.22 19.24
N ASN A 326 -8.29 -22.06 19.87
CA ASN A 326 -9.05 -21.90 21.12
C ASN A 326 -10.54 -22.19 20.92
N ALA A 327 -11.06 -21.92 19.71
CA ALA A 327 -12.47 -22.11 19.39
C ALA A 327 -12.80 -23.60 19.20
N PHE A 328 -11.85 -24.35 18.65
CA PHE A 328 -12.07 -25.74 18.23
C PHE A 328 -10.88 -26.63 18.62
N PRO A 329 -10.70 -26.96 19.91
CA PRO A 329 -9.55 -27.71 20.39
C PRO A 329 -9.52 -29.18 19.93
N GLY A 330 -10.65 -29.74 19.49
CA GLY A 330 -10.77 -31.17 19.19
C GLY A 330 -9.98 -31.65 17.97
N ARG A 331 -9.71 -30.78 16.98
CA ARG A 331 -9.09 -31.13 15.68
C ARG A 331 -9.92 -32.07 14.79
N HIS A 332 -11.19 -32.33 15.12
CA HIS A 332 -12.10 -33.23 14.37
C HIS A 332 -13.46 -32.59 14.05
N GLU A 333 -13.68 -31.36 14.52
CA GLU A 333 -14.86 -30.56 14.21
C GLU A 333 -14.91 -30.20 12.71
N GLN A 334 -16.11 -30.15 12.13
CA GLN A 334 -16.34 -29.78 10.72
C GLN A 334 -16.26 -28.26 10.54
N VAL A 335 -15.08 -27.71 10.82
CA VAL A 335 -14.74 -26.29 10.73
C VAL A 335 -13.34 -26.14 10.14
N GLY A 336 -13.08 -25.02 9.49
CA GLY A 336 -11.77 -24.74 8.91
C GLY A 336 -11.42 -23.26 8.91
N LEU A 337 -10.12 -22.98 8.95
CA LEU A 337 -9.58 -21.62 8.78
C LEU A 337 -8.77 -21.57 7.50
N VAL A 338 -9.17 -20.70 6.59
CA VAL A 338 -8.45 -20.44 5.34
C VAL A 338 -7.66 -19.15 5.50
N ILE A 339 -6.35 -19.21 5.32
CA ILE A 339 -5.46 -18.07 5.37
C ILE A 339 -4.91 -17.82 3.98
N LYS A 340 -5.40 -16.76 3.32
CA LYS A 340 -4.85 -16.30 2.04
C LYS A 340 -3.76 -15.27 2.30
N ALA A 341 -2.51 -15.66 2.06
CA ALA A 341 -1.35 -14.76 2.13
C ALA A 341 -0.94 -14.29 0.72
N MET A 342 -0.44 -13.06 0.62
CA MET A 342 0.19 -12.51 -0.58
C MET A 342 1.62 -12.11 -0.27
N ASN A 343 2.51 -12.20 -1.27
CA ASN A 343 3.91 -11.81 -1.19
C ASN A 343 4.69 -12.43 -0.02
N ALA A 344 4.27 -13.61 0.47
CA ALA A 344 4.97 -14.26 1.56
C ALA A 344 6.25 -14.92 1.03
N ASP A 345 7.38 -14.54 1.62
CA ASP A 345 8.60 -15.31 1.51
C ASP A 345 8.52 -16.47 2.51
N GLU A 346 8.47 -17.69 2.00
CA GLU A 346 8.36 -18.90 2.82
C GLU A 346 9.59 -19.15 3.69
N SER A 347 10.70 -18.47 3.43
CA SER A 347 11.90 -18.49 4.29
C SER A 347 11.87 -17.43 5.41
N SER A 348 10.90 -16.51 5.40
CA SER A 348 10.82 -15.44 6.39
C SER A 348 10.43 -15.96 7.77
N GLU A 349 10.95 -15.32 8.82
CA GLU A 349 10.59 -15.62 10.21
C GLU A 349 9.09 -15.51 10.45
N GLY A 350 8.44 -14.50 9.85
CA GLY A 350 7.00 -14.30 9.97
C GLY A 350 6.18 -15.45 9.39
N TRP A 351 6.65 -16.07 8.30
CA TRP A 351 6.04 -17.24 7.70
C TRP A 351 6.29 -18.51 8.53
N GLN A 352 7.52 -18.73 8.99
CA GLN A 352 7.85 -19.88 9.85
C GLN A 352 7.03 -19.86 11.15
N ARG A 353 6.92 -18.70 11.80
CA ARG A 353 6.05 -18.50 12.97
C ARG A 353 4.58 -18.82 12.69
N LEU A 354 4.10 -18.53 11.48
CA LEU A 354 2.74 -18.86 11.07
C LEU A 354 2.55 -20.39 10.99
N LEU A 355 3.48 -21.11 10.35
CA LEU A 355 3.45 -22.57 10.25
C LEU A 355 3.59 -23.25 11.63
N ASP A 356 4.47 -22.74 12.48
CA ASP A 356 4.65 -23.24 13.85
C ASP A 356 3.37 -23.11 14.67
N LEU A 357 2.64 -21.99 14.53
CA LEU A 357 1.35 -21.81 15.19
C LEU A 357 0.26 -22.74 14.66
N ILE A 358 0.29 -23.05 13.37
CA ILE A 358 -0.63 -24.04 12.78
C ILE A 358 -0.35 -25.42 13.36
N ASP A 359 0.92 -25.80 13.50
CA ASP A 359 1.34 -27.06 14.13
C ASP A 359 0.67 -28.28 13.47
N GLY A 360 0.66 -28.27 12.12
CA GLY A 360 0.11 -29.34 11.30
C GLY A 360 -1.40 -29.56 11.42
N ASP A 361 -2.18 -28.62 11.99
CA ASP A 361 -3.64 -28.74 12.08
C ASP A 361 -4.26 -28.78 10.65
N PRO A 362 -4.84 -29.91 10.22
CA PRO A 362 -5.30 -30.09 8.84
C PRO A 362 -6.54 -29.26 8.49
N ARG A 363 -7.16 -28.60 9.48
CA ARG A 363 -8.30 -27.70 9.28
C ARG A 363 -7.86 -26.29 8.87
N ILE A 364 -6.58 -25.95 9.06
CA ILE A 364 -6.03 -24.65 8.70
C ILE A 364 -5.32 -24.74 7.35
N VAL A 365 -5.92 -24.14 6.32
CA VAL A 365 -5.39 -24.15 4.95
C VAL A 365 -4.75 -22.81 4.64
N VAL A 366 -3.44 -22.82 4.36
CA VAL A 366 -2.71 -21.61 3.93
C VAL A 366 -2.58 -21.60 2.41
N ILE A 367 -3.03 -20.52 1.78
CA ILE A 367 -2.93 -20.30 0.34
C ILE A 367 -1.89 -19.19 0.10
N ASN A 368 -0.67 -19.55 -0.29
CA ASN A 368 0.40 -18.62 -0.65
C ASN A 368 0.72 -18.65 -2.16
N ARG A 369 -0.32 -18.45 -2.97
CA ARG A 369 -0.18 -18.27 -4.42
C ARG A 369 -0.81 -16.97 -4.86
N THR A 370 -0.34 -16.44 -5.98
CA THR A 370 -1.04 -15.34 -6.66
C THR A 370 -2.42 -15.82 -7.10
N MET A 371 -3.43 -15.01 -6.82
CA MET A 371 -4.81 -15.17 -7.25
C MET A 371 -5.22 -13.87 -7.90
N ASP A 372 -5.89 -13.94 -9.04
CA ASP A 372 -6.48 -12.74 -9.61
C ASP A 372 -7.69 -12.26 -8.79
N ARG A 373 -8.20 -11.09 -9.15
CA ARG A 373 -9.32 -10.47 -8.43
C ARG A 373 -10.56 -11.36 -8.36
N LEU A 374 -10.91 -12.06 -9.45
CA LEU A 374 -12.10 -12.91 -9.49
C LEU A 374 -11.89 -14.17 -8.66
N GLU A 375 -10.70 -14.77 -8.70
CA GLU A 375 -10.34 -15.89 -7.83
C GLU A 375 -10.42 -15.53 -6.34
N VAL A 376 -9.95 -14.35 -5.95
CA VAL A 376 -10.07 -13.88 -4.56
C VAL A 376 -11.55 -13.74 -4.16
N LEU A 377 -12.39 -13.16 -5.01
CA LEU A 377 -13.82 -13.03 -4.73
C LEU A 377 -14.53 -14.39 -4.65
N GLN A 378 -14.13 -15.34 -5.50
CA GLN A 378 -14.59 -16.73 -5.42
C GLN A 378 -14.19 -17.40 -4.12
N LEU A 379 -13.01 -17.08 -3.58
CA LEU A 379 -12.56 -17.58 -2.28
C LEU A 379 -13.40 -17.00 -1.14
N PHE A 380 -13.71 -15.70 -1.18
CA PHE A 380 -14.61 -15.07 -0.21
C PHE A 380 -16.01 -15.68 -0.26
N ASP A 381 -16.54 -15.86 -1.46
CA ASP A 381 -17.87 -16.47 -1.67
C ASP A 381 -17.91 -17.94 -1.21
N ALA A 382 -16.83 -18.68 -1.42
CA ALA A 382 -16.73 -20.08 -0.99
C ALA A 382 -16.67 -20.25 0.53
N CYS A 383 -16.26 -19.23 1.30
CA CYS A 383 -16.17 -19.28 2.76
C CYS A 383 -17.46 -18.79 3.44
N ASP A 384 -17.63 -19.11 4.71
CA ASP A 384 -18.85 -18.82 5.49
C ASP A 384 -18.72 -17.54 6.32
N CYS A 385 -17.54 -17.24 6.84
CA CYS A 385 -17.28 -16.08 7.69
C CYS A 385 -15.92 -15.46 7.35
N PHE A 386 -15.83 -14.13 7.36
CA PHE A 386 -14.55 -13.44 7.24
C PHE A 386 -14.05 -13.04 8.64
N VAL A 387 -12.76 -13.22 8.92
CA VAL A 387 -12.16 -12.92 10.22
C VAL A 387 -10.98 -12.00 10.01
N SER A 388 -10.91 -10.90 10.76
CA SER A 388 -9.76 -10.01 10.77
C SER A 388 -9.52 -9.45 12.17
N LEU A 389 -8.57 -10.08 12.87
CA LEU A 389 -8.10 -9.63 14.18
C LEU A 389 -6.93 -8.64 14.03
N HIS A 390 -7.10 -7.68 13.13
CA HIS A 390 -6.09 -6.67 12.85
C HIS A 390 -5.89 -5.76 14.06
N ARG A 391 -4.69 -5.17 14.16
CA ARG A 391 -4.38 -4.15 15.16
C ARG A 391 -4.80 -2.76 14.72
N SER A 392 -4.80 -2.51 13.40
CA SER A 392 -5.37 -1.31 12.79
C SER A 392 -5.54 -1.48 11.28
N GLU A 393 -6.56 -0.83 10.71
CA GLU A 393 -6.89 -0.76 9.28
C GLU A 393 -7.44 0.62 8.90
N GLY A 394 -7.07 1.12 7.73
CA GLY A 394 -7.39 2.47 7.31
C GLY A 394 -8.82 2.56 6.79
N PHE A 395 -9.22 1.58 5.98
CA PHE A 395 -10.61 1.42 5.51
C PHE A 395 -11.19 0.04 5.87
N GLY A 396 -10.39 -1.04 5.81
CA GLY A 396 -10.91 -2.39 6.05
C GLY A 396 -11.60 -2.99 4.82
N ARG A 397 -10.94 -2.97 3.66
CA ARG A 397 -11.50 -3.49 2.39
C ARG A 397 -11.95 -4.96 2.47
N GLY A 398 -11.17 -5.83 3.11
CA GLY A 398 -11.51 -7.25 3.28
C GLY A 398 -12.88 -7.44 3.95
N PRO A 399 -13.07 -6.92 5.17
CA PRO A 399 -14.38 -6.90 5.82
C PRO A 399 -15.50 -6.32 4.95
N ALA A 400 -15.27 -5.17 4.30
CA ALA A 400 -16.28 -4.51 3.46
C ALA A 400 -16.75 -5.40 2.29
N GLU A 401 -15.83 -6.09 1.62
CA GLU A 401 -16.15 -7.01 0.51
C GLU A 401 -16.87 -8.26 1.00
N ALA A 402 -16.45 -8.83 2.13
CA ALA A 402 -17.13 -9.96 2.76
C ALA A 402 -18.58 -9.61 3.13
N MET A 403 -18.78 -8.44 3.74
CA MET A 403 -20.11 -7.90 4.03
C MET A 403 -20.93 -7.68 2.76
N TYR A 404 -20.34 -7.16 1.68
CA TYR A 404 -21.04 -7.00 0.38
C TYR A 404 -21.56 -8.33 -0.19
N LEU A 405 -20.82 -9.42 0.02
CA LEU A 405 -21.21 -10.78 -0.34
C LEU A 405 -22.22 -11.40 0.65
N GLY A 406 -22.50 -10.72 1.76
CA GLY A 406 -23.40 -11.18 2.81
C GLY A 406 -22.79 -12.24 3.70
N LYS A 407 -21.46 -12.20 3.89
CA LYS A 407 -20.76 -13.01 4.87
C LYS A 407 -20.76 -12.25 6.21
N PRO A 408 -21.07 -12.90 7.35
CA PRO A 408 -20.76 -12.33 8.64
C PRO A 408 -19.25 -12.10 8.77
N VAL A 409 -18.88 -11.09 9.56
CA VAL A 409 -17.49 -10.72 9.80
C VAL A 409 -17.19 -10.70 11.30
N ILE A 410 -16.07 -11.29 11.69
CA ILE A 410 -15.48 -11.19 13.04
C ILE A 410 -14.28 -10.24 12.93
N VAL A 411 -14.36 -9.06 13.52
CA VAL A 411 -13.35 -8.01 13.33
C VAL A 411 -13.02 -7.30 14.62
N THR A 412 -11.77 -6.84 14.77
CA THR A 412 -11.39 -5.93 15.85
C THR A 412 -12.26 -4.67 15.80
N ASN A 413 -12.80 -4.27 16.94
CA ASN A 413 -13.65 -3.08 17.07
C ASN A 413 -12.85 -1.77 17.10
N TYR A 414 -11.90 -1.59 16.17
CA TYR A 414 -10.98 -0.47 16.19
C TYR A 414 -10.67 0.00 14.78
N SER A 415 -10.36 1.29 14.60
CA SER A 415 -9.92 1.91 13.34
C SER A 415 -10.97 1.93 12.21
N GLY A 416 -10.54 2.00 10.95
CA GLY A 416 -11.39 2.41 9.82
C GLY A 416 -12.58 1.51 9.51
N ASN A 417 -12.54 0.22 9.87
CA ASN A 417 -13.69 -0.68 9.64
C ASN A 417 -14.90 -0.32 10.52
N THR A 418 -14.73 0.41 11.63
CA THR A 418 -15.84 0.75 12.53
C THR A 418 -16.83 1.72 11.89
N ASP A 419 -16.50 2.32 10.75
CA ASP A 419 -17.43 3.15 9.98
C ASP A 419 -18.58 2.32 9.36
N PHE A 420 -18.42 1.00 9.23
CA PHE A 420 -19.46 0.13 8.68
C PHE A 420 -19.68 -1.18 9.45
N THR A 421 -18.77 -1.57 10.33
CA THR A 421 -18.94 -2.72 11.22
C THR A 421 -19.60 -2.29 12.53
N LEU A 422 -20.86 -2.68 12.70
CA LEU A 422 -21.72 -2.31 13.81
C LEU A 422 -22.15 -3.57 14.58
N SER A 423 -22.49 -3.43 15.86
CA SER A 423 -22.90 -4.57 16.73
C SER A 423 -24.08 -5.37 16.18
N GLU A 424 -24.93 -4.75 15.36
CA GLU A 424 -26.10 -5.38 14.75
C GLU A 424 -25.80 -6.12 13.44
N ASN A 425 -24.66 -5.86 12.80
CA ASN A 425 -24.31 -6.36 11.47
C ASN A 425 -22.95 -7.09 11.43
N SER A 426 -22.22 -7.14 12.54
CA SER A 426 -20.87 -7.68 12.64
C SER A 426 -20.62 -8.27 14.04
N CYS A 427 -19.67 -9.20 14.12
CA CYS A 427 -19.12 -9.70 15.38
C CYS A 427 -17.90 -8.85 15.77
N LEU A 428 -18.13 -7.85 16.60
CA LEU A 428 -17.09 -6.92 17.07
C LEU A 428 -16.28 -7.56 18.21
N VAL A 429 -14.96 -7.59 18.04
CA VAL A 429 -14.00 -8.13 19.00
C VAL A 429 -13.41 -6.97 19.81
N ASP A 430 -13.50 -7.11 21.13
CA ASP A 430 -12.92 -6.14 22.06
C ASP A 430 -11.40 -6.12 21.98
N TYR A 431 -10.79 -5.06 22.50
CA TYR A 431 -9.35 -4.88 22.44
C TYR A 431 -8.86 -4.01 23.59
N ARG A 432 -7.55 -4.05 23.80
CA ARG A 432 -6.83 -3.04 24.58
C ARG A 432 -5.85 -2.31 23.68
N LEU A 433 -5.55 -1.05 23.97
CA LEU A 433 -4.51 -0.35 23.24
C LEU A 433 -3.13 -0.73 23.79
N ILE A 434 -2.22 -1.06 22.89
CA ILE A 434 -0.81 -1.31 23.19
C ILE A 434 0.08 -0.40 22.34
N PRO A 435 1.29 -0.05 22.80
CA PRO A 435 2.27 0.64 21.97
C PRO A 435 2.58 -0.14 20.69
N VAL A 436 2.79 0.57 19.59
CA VAL A 436 3.32 -0.04 18.37
C VAL A 436 4.80 -0.38 18.60
N GLY A 437 5.15 -1.65 18.43
CA GLY A 437 6.52 -2.11 18.57
C GLY A 437 7.45 -1.44 17.55
N LYS A 438 8.73 -1.30 17.91
CA LYS A 438 9.75 -0.83 16.97
C LYS A 438 9.74 -1.72 15.73
N ASP A 439 9.77 -1.11 14.55
CA ASP A 439 9.78 -1.77 13.24
C ASP A 439 8.50 -2.58 12.91
N HIS A 440 7.49 -2.61 13.80
CA HIS A 440 6.20 -3.26 13.52
C HIS A 440 5.33 -2.44 12.55
N TYR A 441 5.58 -1.13 12.45
CA TYR A 441 4.99 -0.22 11.49
C TYR A 441 5.89 1.01 11.29
N VAL A 442 5.77 1.68 10.14
CA VAL A 442 6.46 2.97 9.88
C VAL A 442 5.90 4.07 10.77
N PHE A 443 6.76 4.99 11.21
CA PHE A 443 6.38 6.09 12.11
C PHE A 443 5.68 5.61 13.39
N SER A 444 6.12 4.46 13.92
CA SER A 444 5.53 3.78 15.09
C SER A 444 5.83 4.44 16.43
N ALA A 445 6.85 5.30 16.50
CA ALA A 445 7.28 5.92 17.76
C ALA A 445 6.14 6.72 18.42
N GLY A 446 5.85 6.42 19.68
CA GLY A 446 4.80 7.11 20.46
C GLY A 446 3.37 6.73 20.08
N GLN A 447 3.16 5.86 19.09
CA GLN A 447 1.83 5.48 18.63
C GLN A 447 1.31 4.22 19.33
N GLN A 448 0.00 4.05 19.30
CA GLN A 448 -0.70 2.88 19.82
C GLN A 448 -1.64 2.28 18.78
N TRP A 449 -1.97 1.01 18.96
CA TRP A 449 -2.94 0.27 18.16
C TRP A 449 -3.65 -0.79 19.00
N ALA A 450 -4.69 -1.41 18.44
CA ALA A 450 -5.45 -2.44 19.15
C ALA A 450 -4.66 -3.75 19.29
N ASP A 451 -4.78 -4.37 20.46
CA ASP A 451 -4.45 -5.77 20.71
C ASP A 451 -5.78 -6.49 20.96
N PRO A 452 -6.32 -7.21 19.95
CA PRO A 452 -7.66 -7.79 20.04
C PRO A 452 -7.72 -8.92 21.08
N ASP A 453 -8.87 -9.04 21.74
CA ASP A 453 -9.19 -10.13 22.65
C ASP A 453 -9.46 -11.42 21.85
N GLU A 454 -8.47 -12.30 21.85
CA GLU A 454 -8.53 -13.56 21.11
C GLU A 454 -9.56 -14.53 21.68
N ASP A 455 -9.87 -14.47 22.98
CA ASP A 455 -10.88 -15.33 23.60
C ASP A 455 -12.29 -14.85 23.22
N HIS A 456 -12.50 -13.54 23.13
CA HIS A 456 -13.75 -12.98 22.60
C HIS A 456 -13.92 -13.33 21.11
N ALA A 457 -12.86 -13.22 20.30
CA ALA A 457 -12.89 -13.68 18.91
C ALA A 457 -13.23 -15.18 18.81
N SER A 458 -12.63 -15.99 19.68
CA SER A 458 -12.87 -17.43 19.78
C SER A 458 -14.33 -17.76 20.13
N TRP A 459 -14.92 -16.98 21.03
CA TRP A 459 -16.35 -17.06 21.37
C TRP A 459 -17.24 -16.78 20.15
N HIS A 460 -16.98 -15.70 19.40
CA HIS A 460 -17.72 -15.41 18.16
C HIS A 460 -17.61 -16.54 17.14
N MET A 461 -16.41 -17.11 16.95
CA MET A 461 -16.20 -18.25 16.05
C MET A 461 -17.06 -19.46 16.45
N LYS A 462 -17.07 -19.83 17.74
CA LYS A 462 -17.92 -20.91 18.26
C LYS A 462 -19.40 -20.64 18.02
N THR A 463 -19.85 -19.42 18.33
CA THR A 463 -21.25 -19.02 18.17
C THR A 463 -21.71 -19.13 16.71
N LEU A 464 -20.95 -18.55 15.77
CA LEU A 464 -21.35 -18.59 14.35
C LEU A 464 -21.30 -20.00 13.74
N ALA A 465 -20.31 -20.82 14.13
CA ALA A 465 -20.21 -22.19 13.62
C ALA A 465 -21.31 -23.11 14.18
N SER A 466 -21.81 -22.84 15.39
CA SER A 466 -22.88 -23.62 16.01
C SER A 466 -24.28 -23.18 15.61
N ASP A 467 -24.48 -21.92 15.19
CA ASP A 467 -25.75 -21.41 14.67
C ASP A 467 -25.60 -20.77 13.27
N PRO A 468 -25.73 -21.58 12.19
CA PRO A 468 -25.70 -21.07 10.82
C PRO A 468 -26.82 -20.08 10.49
N ARG A 469 -27.95 -20.09 11.20
CA ARG A 469 -29.04 -19.12 10.95
C ARG A 469 -28.63 -17.75 11.46
N GLN A 470 -28.05 -17.69 12.65
CA GLN A 470 -27.50 -16.44 13.20
C GLN A 470 -26.42 -15.85 12.27
N ALA A 471 -25.51 -16.70 11.78
CA ALA A 471 -24.48 -16.29 10.82
C ALA A 471 -25.09 -15.68 9.53
N GLN A 472 -26.14 -16.30 8.98
CA GLN A 472 -26.85 -15.80 7.80
C GLN A 472 -27.56 -14.47 8.06
N GLU A 473 -28.20 -14.31 9.21
CA GLU A 473 -28.90 -13.06 9.55
C GLU A 473 -27.94 -11.89 9.73
N ILE A 474 -26.79 -12.10 10.39
CA ILE A 474 -25.72 -11.10 10.49
C ILE A 474 -25.21 -10.73 9.09
N GLY A 475 -24.90 -11.73 8.27
CA GLY A 475 -24.44 -11.52 6.88
C GLY A 475 -25.46 -10.77 6.02
N LYS A 476 -26.76 -11.03 6.20
CA LYS A 476 -27.84 -10.32 5.50
C LYS A 476 -27.89 -8.84 5.87
N LYS A 477 -27.79 -8.52 7.16
CA LYS A 477 -27.74 -7.13 7.66
C LYS A 477 -26.48 -6.41 7.16
N ALA A 478 -25.32 -7.07 7.23
CA ALA A 478 -24.06 -6.56 6.70
C ALA A 478 -24.17 -6.16 5.22
N ARG A 479 -24.72 -7.05 4.39
CA ARG A 479 -24.91 -6.80 2.96
C ARG A 479 -25.86 -5.64 2.70
N ALA A 480 -26.99 -5.60 3.40
CA ALA A 480 -27.96 -4.51 3.26
C ALA A 480 -27.31 -3.17 3.61
N PHE A 481 -26.53 -3.12 4.68
CA PHE A 481 -25.85 -1.91 5.12
C PHE A 481 -24.81 -1.42 4.10
N ILE A 482 -23.86 -2.28 3.69
CA ILE A 482 -22.81 -1.90 2.73
C ILE A 482 -23.40 -1.48 1.39
N ARG A 483 -24.34 -2.25 0.83
CA ARG A 483 -24.95 -1.93 -0.48
C ARG A 483 -25.78 -0.66 -0.47
N SER A 484 -26.27 -0.22 0.69
CA SER A 484 -27.04 1.02 0.79
C SER A 484 -26.14 2.22 1.05
N ASN A 485 -25.18 2.09 1.98
CA ASN A 485 -24.41 3.21 2.51
C ASN A 485 -23.06 3.43 1.82
N PHE A 486 -22.50 2.38 1.21
CA PHE A 486 -21.18 2.42 0.56
C PHE A 486 -21.28 2.07 -0.93
N SER A 487 -22.46 2.14 -1.55
CA SER A 487 -22.58 1.94 -3.01
C SER A 487 -21.89 3.04 -3.81
N PRO A 488 -21.48 2.77 -5.06
CA PRO A 488 -20.96 3.79 -5.97
C PRO A 488 -21.86 5.02 -6.07
N ALA A 489 -23.19 4.85 -6.17
CA ALA A 489 -24.13 5.96 -6.24
C ALA A 489 -24.17 6.79 -4.95
N ARG A 490 -24.17 6.13 -3.78
CA ARG A 490 -24.22 6.82 -2.49
C ARG A 490 -22.93 7.60 -2.24
N ILE A 491 -21.78 6.98 -2.42
CA ILE A 491 -20.48 7.64 -2.24
C ILE A 491 -20.24 8.71 -3.29
N GLY A 492 -20.62 8.44 -4.55
CA GLY A 492 -20.56 9.41 -5.62
C GLY A 492 -21.35 10.67 -5.30
N THR A 493 -22.50 10.56 -4.63
CA THR A 493 -23.29 11.73 -4.19
C THR A 493 -22.48 12.61 -3.24
N LEU A 494 -21.75 12.02 -2.29
CA LEU A 494 -20.88 12.77 -1.37
C LEU A 494 -19.75 13.48 -2.12
N TYR A 495 -19.13 12.79 -3.09
CA TYR A 495 -18.07 13.37 -3.93
C TYR A 495 -18.64 14.54 -4.74
N GLU A 496 -19.80 14.35 -5.39
CA GLU A 496 -20.48 15.38 -6.18
C GLU A 496 -20.79 16.63 -5.35
N GLU A 497 -21.44 16.45 -4.18
CA GLU A 497 -21.80 17.55 -3.29
C GLU A 497 -20.58 18.38 -2.89
N ARG A 498 -19.47 17.72 -2.54
CA ARG A 498 -18.23 18.41 -2.18
C ARG A 498 -17.63 19.14 -3.37
N LEU A 499 -17.52 18.48 -4.53
CA LEU A 499 -16.94 19.06 -5.74
C LEU A 499 -17.77 20.25 -6.26
N ARG A 500 -19.11 20.18 -6.20
CA ARG A 500 -20.01 21.29 -6.57
C ARG A 500 -19.87 22.48 -5.63
N LYS A 501 -19.79 22.22 -4.31
CA LYS A 501 -19.56 23.27 -3.31
C LYS A 501 -18.24 24.03 -3.56
N LEU A 502 -17.26 23.37 -4.16
CA LEU A 502 -15.96 23.95 -4.52
C LEU A 502 -15.91 24.53 -5.96
N GLY A 503 -16.99 24.43 -6.75
CA GLY A 503 -17.02 24.91 -8.14
C GLY A 503 -16.16 24.08 -9.11
N LEU A 504 -15.89 22.82 -8.77
CA LEU A 504 -14.99 21.93 -9.52
C LEU A 504 -15.73 21.07 -10.56
N VAL A 505 -17.04 20.88 -10.41
CA VAL A 505 -17.93 20.10 -11.31
C VAL A 505 -19.30 20.76 -11.51
#